data_AF-A0A810NTW2-F1
#
_entry.id   AF-A0A810NTW2-F1
#
_cell.length_a   1.000
_cell.length_b   1.000
_cell.length_c   1.000
_cell.angle_alpha   90.00
_cell.angle_beta   90.00
_cell.angle_gamma   90.00
#
_symmetry.space_group_name_H-M   'P 1'
#
loop_
_entity.id
_entity.type
_entity.pdbx_description
1 polymer ?
#
loop_
_entity_poly.entity_id
_entity_poly.type
_entity_poly.pdbx_seq_one_letter_code
_entity_poly.pdbx_strand_id
1 'polypeptide(L)'
;MTRLDHPATAAGLAVVSTGDGLLVEGGRTRRLFTGAAAHELLPVLLPLLDGRTSLAAVAEAAALPVAQLAQAVALLHRSGLLHDGPVDRADPAEAFLSRALAASGSGHQPATVREKLAAATVIVAAADPLGDLIAADLAQSGVGTVTREPTGTAALAVATDDRLAEAAATGVPVLRLGGDGDGVELGPLFAGPDTGCPDCFEQVPRPTWSPGAPGAVTARAADSTDTGAAQLLSALATAEVISFLTGLSTPVTTRRLHRIGTTDLRRSVYEVTPAAGCETCAMTGDGLIARLEWLNRRVPEQARDARSVPTTADLDLATSPRIPLSDAPAWLHPLLPAATARPYADTYLLGVAGLPHPVYRWSPTAQTLIATRGDLEACRPVAGLREAPAAVLVYVAATARLTPAFAEQSLRRAFLATGRALASLTAAAADCEVVQADDLDPALAELLELHPGGEHLAAVAGIYPRRS
;
A
#
# COMPACT_ATOMS: atom_id res chain seq x y z
N MET A 1 12.29 -2.01 16.04
CA MET A 1 12.87 -0.88 15.30
C MET A 1 14.10 -1.39 14.58
N THR A 2 14.20 -1.27 13.27
CA THR A 2 15.43 -1.59 12.54
C THR A 2 16.43 -0.47 12.84
N ARG A 3 17.57 -0.78 13.47
CA ARG A 3 18.67 0.17 13.66
C ARG A 3 19.39 0.29 12.31
N LEU A 4 19.55 1.50 11.81
CA LEU A 4 20.52 1.78 10.75
C LEU A 4 21.86 1.91 11.45
N ASP A 5 22.79 1.01 11.15
CA ASP A 5 24.12 1.01 11.76
C ASP A 5 25.03 2.02 11.06
N HIS A 6 24.87 2.15 9.75
CA HIS A 6 25.56 3.09 8.86
C HIS A 6 24.54 3.88 8.04
N PRO A 7 23.86 4.88 8.65
CA PRO A 7 22.80 5.61 7.98
C PRO A 7 23.34 6.44 6.80
N ALA A 8 22.61 6.39 5.68
CA ALA A 8 22.90 7.15 4.47
C ALA A 8 21.69 7.99 4.06
N THR A 9 21.90 9.29 3.84
CA THR A 9 20.93 10.13 3.13
C THR A 9 20.81 9.62 1.69
N ALA A 10 19.56 9.39 1.26
CA ALA A 10 19.29 8.91 -0.08
C ALA A 10 19.89 9.84 -1.13
N ALA A 11 20.44 9.25 -2.19
CA ALA A 11 21.06 10.00 -3.27
C ALA A 11 20.01 10.78 -4.09
N GLY A 12 20.43 11.89 -4.72
CA GLY A 12 19.57 12.69 -5.59
C GLY A 12 18.42 13.42 -4.89
N LEU A 13 18.47 13.58 -3.57
CA LEU A 13 17.56 14.45 -2.83
C LEU A 13 17.96 15.92 -2.99
N ALA A 14 16.99 16.78 -3.25
CA ALA A 14 17.15 18.22 -3.17
C ALA A 14 16.83 18.67 -1.75
N VAL A 15 17.82 19.27 -1.08
CA VAL A 15 17.70 19.79 0.29
C VAL A 15 17.84 21.31 0.24
N VAL A 16 16.76 22.02 0.59
CA VAL A 16 16.66 23.47 0.45
C VAL A 16 16.27 24.09 1.78
N SER A 17 17.12 24.95 2.33
CA SER A 17 16.78 25.76 3.49
C SER A 17 15.82 26.88 3.08
N THR A 18 14.73 27.03 3.82
CA THR A 18 13.72 28.08 3.64
C THR A 18 13.57 28.89 4.94
N GLY A 19 12.83 29.99 4.89
CA GLY A 19 12.50 30.76 6.10
C GLY A 19 11.69 29.96 7.12
N ASP A 20 10.89 28.99 6.64
CA ASP A 20 10.00 28.16 7.46
C ASP A 20 10.65 26.85 7.94
N GLY A 21 11.82 26.49 7.41
CA GLY A 21 12.53 25.26 7.80
C GLY A 21 13.43 24.66 6.73
N LEU A 22 13.43 23.33 6.65
CA LEU A 22 14.21 22.55 5.68
C LEU A 22 13.28 21.76 4.77
N LEU A 23 13.25 22.12 3.49
CA LEU A 23 12.50 21.42 2.46
C LEU A 23 13.37 20.31 1.86
N VAL A 24 12.86 19.08 1.83
CA VAL A 24 13.47 17.93 1.17
C VAL A 24 12.56 17.41 0.06
N GLU A 25 13.10 17.33 -1.15
CA GLU A 25 12.41 16.87 -2.36
C GLU A 25 13.20 15.76 -3.06
N GLY A 26 12.51 14.90 -3.81
CA GLY A 26 13.09 13.71 -4.45
C GLY A 26 12.93 12.42 -3.64
N GLY A 27 12.39 12.50 -2.42
CA GLY A 27 11.93 11.34 -1.64
C GLY A 27 10.51 10.92 -2.03
N ARG A 28 9.93 9.95 -1.32
CA ARG A 28 8.56 9.44 -1.58
C ARG A 28 7.50 10.54 -1.61
N THR A 29 7.65 11.53 -0.73
CA THR A 29 6.84 12.75 -0.70
C THR A 29 7.75 13.94 -0.44
N ARG A 30 7.39 15.12 -0.94
CA ARG A 30 7.99 16.37 -0.50
C ARG A 30 7.78 16.53 1.01
N ARG A 31 8.82 16.90 1.75
CA ARG A 31 8.77 17.06 3.21
C ARG A 31 9.34 18.42 3.60
N LEU A 32 8.59 19.17 4.40
CA LEU A 32 9.08 20.35 5.10
C LEU A 32 9.28 19.99 6.57
N PHE A 33 10.52 20.05 7.03
CA PHE A 33 10.83 19.97 8.46
C PHE A 33 10.88 21.38 9.02
N THR A 34 10.22 21.63 10.16
CA THR A 34 10.13 22.96 10.78
C THR A 34 10.76 22.96 12.18
N GLY A 35 10.99 24.15 12.73
CA GLY A 35 11.54 24.36 14.07
C GLY A 35 13.07 24.39 14.12
N ALA A 36 13.63 24.67 15.32
CA ALA A 36 15.07 24.92 15.51
C ALA A 36 15.96 23.79 14.97
N ALA A 37 15.59 22.53 15.20
CA ALA A 37 16.33 21.38 14.69
C ALA A 37 16.38 21.34 13.15
N ALA A 38 15.35 21.82 12.45
CA ALA A 38 15.36 21.86 10.99
C ALA A 38 16.30 22.93 10.44
N HIS A 39 16.49 24.05 11.16
CA HIS A 39 17.39 25.13 10.76
C HIS A 39 18.85 24.88 11.16
N GLU A 40 19.06 24.32 12.35
CA GLU A 40 20.40 24.25 12.96
C GLU A 40 21.02 22.85 12.84
N LEU A 41 20.23 21.80 13.07
CA LEU A 41 20.74 20.45 13.19
C LEU A 41 20.74 19.70 11.85
N LEU A 42 19.60 19.64 11.16
CA LEU A 42 19.47 18.82 9.94
C LEU A 42 20.44 19.22 8.81
N PRO A 43 20.72 20.52 8.54
CA PRO A 43 21.67 20.89 7.49
C PRO A 43 23.10 20.41 7.75
N VAL A 44 23.49 20.34 9.03
CA VAL A 44 24.81 19.82 9.45
C VAL A 44 24.81 18.30 9.49
N LEU A 45 23.70 17.69 9.91
CA LEU A 45 23.59 16.26 10.08
C LEU A 45 23.51 15.49 8.76
N LEU A 46 22.68 15.92 7.80
CA LEU A 46 22.42 15.17 6.56
C LEU A 46 23.69 14.87 5.73
N PRO A 47 24.68 15.77 5.62
CA PRO A 47 25.96 15.46 4.97
C PRO A 47 26.79 14.37 5.66
N LEU A 48 26.65 14.22 6.99
CA LEU A 48 27.38 13.21 7.77
C LEU A 48 26.79 11.80 7.64
N LEU A 49 25.53 11.70 7.21
CA LEU A 49 24.85 10.43 6.94
C LEU A 49 25.22 9.95 5.52
N ASP A 50 26.42 9.39 5.38
CA ASP A 50 27.01 8.98 4.11
C ASP A 50 26.96 7.47 3.85
N GLY A 51 26.43 6.70 4.80
CA GLY A 51 26.37 5.24 4.73
C GLY A 51 27.69 4.52 5.01
N ARG A 52 28.77 5.25 5.27
CA ARG A 52 30.10 4.71 5.63
C ARG A 52 30.35 4.87 7.12
N THR A 53 29.95 6.02 7.65
CA THR A 53 30.15 6.39 9.05
C THR A 53 29.11 5.72 9.94
N SER A 54 29.56 5.10 11.04
CA SER A 54 28.65 4.48 11.99
C SER A 54 27.84 5.53 12.75
N LEU A 55 26.65 5.16 13.23
CA LEU A 55 25.80 6.06 14.02
C LEU A 55 26.52 6.69 15.22
N ALA A 56 27.39 5.93 15.89
CA ALA A 56 28.18 6.43 17.03
C ALA A 56 29.21 7.49 16.61
N ALA A 57 29.91 7.27 15.49
CA ALA A 57 30.87 8.22 14.96
C ALA A 57 30.20 9.49 14.42
N VAL A 58 29.01 9.38 13.80
CA VAL A 58 28.21 10.55 13.42
C VAL A 58 27.79 11.36 14.66
N ALA A 59 27.41 10.69 15.76
CA ALA A 59 27.02 11.37 16.99
C ALA A 59 28.18 12.19 17.57
N GLU A 60 29.38 11.60 17.58
CA GLU A 60 30.61 12.28 18.00
C GLU A 60 30.92 13.49 17.11
N ALA A 61 30.90 13.32 15.79
CA ALA A 61 31.15 14.40 14.83
C ALA A 61 30.13 15.54 14.90
N ALA A 62 28.87 15.22 15.21
CA ALA A 62 27.81 16.21 15.40
C ALA A 62 27.76 16.80 16.83
N ALA A 63 28.62 16.35 17.74
CA ALA A 63 28.61 16.69 19.16
C ALA A 63 27.23 16.45 19.84
N LEU A 64 26.58 15.33 19.53
CA LEU A 64 25.27 14.94 20.06
C LEU A 64 25.33 13.64 20.87
N PRO A 65 24.45 13.49 21.89
CA PRO A 65 24.21 12.18 22.48
C PRO A 65 23.71 11.18 21.44
N VAL A 66 24.27 9.97 21.42
CA VAL A 66 23.88 8.89 20.48
C VAL A 66 22.38 8.62 20.51
N ALA A 67 21.74 8.70 21.69
CA ALA A 67 20.30 8.52 21.83
C ALA A 67 19.48 9.59 21.09
N GLN A 68 19.92 10.85 21.15
CA GLN A 68 19.27 11.96 20.45
C GLN A 68 19.45 11.83 18.93
N LEU A 69 20.66 11.48 18.48
CA LEU A 69 20.91 11.21 17.07
C LEU A 69 20.06 10.04 16.56
N ALA A 70 19.95 8.95 17.34
CA ALA A 70 19.14 7.79 16.97
C ALA A 70 17.66 8.15 16.77
N GLN A 71 17.11 9.08 17.57
CA GLN A 71 15.75 9.58 17.38
C GLN A 71 15.60 10.37 16.07
N ALA A 72 16.55 11.25 15.75
CA ALA A 72 16.56 12.01 14.50
C ALA A 72 16.68 11.08 13.28
N VAL A 73 17.61 10.12 13.31
CA VAL A 73 17.77 9.10 12.26
C VAL A 73 16.50 8.25 12.11
N ALA A 74 15.87 7.85 13.21
CA ALA A 74 14.61 7.10 13.14
C ALA A 74 13.47 7.92 12.50
N LEU A 75 13.40 9.23 12.76
CA LEU A 75 12.43 10.11 12.11
C LEU A 75 12.69 10.23 10.61
N LEU A 76 13.94 10.48 10.21
CA LEU A 76 14.34 10.63 8.81
C LEU A 76 14.15 9.32 8.03
N HIS A 77 14.49 8.17 8.63
CA HIS A 77 14.24 6.84 8.05
C HIS A 77 12.75 6.58 7.85
N ARG A 78 11.89 6.85 8.87
CA ARG A 78 10.43 6.73 8.72
C ARG A 78 9.85 7.70 7.68
N SER A 79 10.52 8.82 7.43
CA SER A 79 10.15 9.79 6.41
C SER A 79 10.54 9.35 5.00
N GLY A 80 11.26 8.24 4.87
CA GLY A 80 11.71 7.66 3.60
C GLY A 80 12.92 8.36 3.01
N LEU A 81 13.78 8.94 3.84
CA LEU A 81 14.94 9.74 3.42
C LEU A 81 16.28 9.06 3.66
N LEU A 82 16.31 8.01 4.47
CA LEU A 82 17.53 7.28 4.82
C LEU A 82 17.43 5.81 4.42
N HIS A 83 18.57 5.21 4.11
CA HIS A 83 18.77 3.77 4.05
C HIS A 83 20.05 3.40 4.84
N ASP A 84 20.39 2.11 4.91
CA ASP A 84 21.62 1.62 5.55
C ASP A 84 22.69 1.32 4.51
N GLY A 85 23.95 1.62 4.84
CA GLY A 85 25.11 1.31 4.01
C GLY A 85 25.36 2.30 2.86
N PRO A 86 26.56 2.22 2.23
CA PRO A 86 27.00 3.20 1.26
C PRO A 86 26.47 2.93 -0.14
N VAL A 87 26.38 4.00 -0.94
CA VAL A 87 26.08 3.97 -2.38
C VAL A 87 27.07 4.86 -3.14
N ASP A 88 27.33 4.52 -4.40
CA ASP A 88 27.98 5.45 -5.31
C ASP A 88 26.94 6.48 -5.79
N ARG A 89 27.09 7.74 -5.38
CA ARG A 89 26.13 8.80 -5.73
C ARG A 89 26.28 9.29 -7.16
N ALA A 90 27.41 9.00 -7.83
CA ALA A 90 27.65 9.40 -9.21
C ALA A 90 27.01 8.45 -10.22
N ASP A 91 26.77 7.20 -9.84
CA ASP A 91 26.09 6.22 -10.67
C ASP A 91 24.55 6.41 -10.58
N PRO A 92 23.86 6.69 -11.70
CA PRO A 92 22.41 6.83 -11.73
C PRO A 92 21.63 5.60 -11.22
N ALA A 93 22.14 4.39 -11.45
CA ALA A 93 21.48 3.15 -11.03
C ALA A 93 21.56 3.00 -9.50
N GLU A 94 22.73 3.26 -8.91
CA GLU A 94 22.93 3.33 -7.46
C GLU A 94 22.11 4.45 -6.82
N ALA A 95 22.01 5.61 -7.48
CA ALA A 95 21.17 6.69 -7.00
C ALA A 95 19.67 6.33 -7.00
N PHE A 96 19.21 5.59 -8.02
CA PHE A 96 17.85 5.05 -8.03
C PHE A 96 17.63 4.03 -6.90
N LEU A 97 18.55 3.06 -6.74
CA LEU A 97 18.47 2.05 -5.68
C LEU A 97 18.45 2.67 -4.29
N SER A 98 19.31 3.68 -4.06
CA SER A 98 19.37 4.46 -2.82
C SER A 98 18.00 5.07 -2.48
N ARG A 99 17.32 5.68 -3.45
CA ARG A 99 15.98 6.26 -3.26
C ARG A 99 14.91 5.19 -3.05
N ALA A 100 14.96 4.08 -3.79
CA ALA A 100 14.00 2.99 -3.65
C ALA A 100 14.10 2.32 -2.27
N LEU A 101 15.32 2.10 -1.77
CA LEU A 101 15.58 1.59 -0.43
C LEU A 101 15.05 2.54 0.65
N ALA A 102 15.38 3.82 0.55
CA ALA A 102 14.89 4.82 1.50
C ALA A 102 13.36 4.92 1.48
N ALA A 103 12.74 4.99 0.30
CA ALA A 103 11.29 5.13 0.16
C ALA A 103 10.50 3.90 0.63
N SER A 104 11.07 2.70 0.46
CA SER A 104 10.46 1.45 0.93
C SER A 104 10.60 1.23 2.43
N GLY A 105 11.58 1.89 3.07
CA GLY A 105 11.93 1.65 4.47
C GLY A 105 12.48 0.23 4.69
N SER A 106 12.99 -0.39 3.62
CA SER A 106 13.56 -1.73 3.66
C SER A 106 14.79 -1.78 4.57
N GLY A 107 14.96 -2.92 5.26
CA GLY A 107 16.18 -3.20 6.02
C GLY A 107 17.33 -3.73 5.16
N HIS A 108 17.13 -3.85 3.83
CA HIS A 108 18.19 -4.28 2.93
C HIS A 108 19.26 -3.20 2.77
N GLN A 109 20.50 -3.64 2.59
CA GLN A 109 21.60 -2.77 2.20
C GLN A 109 21.72 -2.76 0.66
N PRO A 110 22.20 -1.64 0.06
CA PRO A 110 22.44 -1.55 -1.38
C PRO A 110 23.25 -2.72 -1.94
N ALA A 111 24.28 -3.16 -1.22
CA ALA A 111 25.12 -4.30 -1.62
C ALA A 111 24.32 -5.59 -1.80
N THR A 112 23.43 -5.91 -0.84
CA THR A 112 22.57 -7.09 -0.91
C THR A 112 21.61 -7.03 -2.10
N VAL A 113 21.08 -5.84 -2.40
CA VAL A 113 20.19 -5.66 -3.57
C VAL A 113 20.95 -5.86 -4.87
N ARG A 114 22.17 -5.34 -4.98
CA ARG A 114 23.02 -5.55 -6.16
C ARG A 114 23.39 -7.00 -6.35
N GLU A 115 23.78 -7.71 -5.29
CA GLU A 115 24.05 -9.14 -5.35
C GLU A 115 22.84 -9.92 -5.85
N LYS A 116 21.63 -9.55 -5.40
CA LYS A 116 20.38 -10.16 -5.87
C LYS A 116 20.13 -9.92 -7.36
N LEU A 117 20.37 -8.70 -7.85
CA LEU A 117 20.25 -8.36 -9.27
C LEU A 117 21.30 -9.08 -10.12
N ALA A 118 22.56 -9.07 -9.68
CA ALA A 118 23.68 -9.71 -10.37
C ALA A 118 23.56 -11.24 -10.43
N ALA A 119 22.82 -11.85 -9.50
CA ALA A 119 22.52 -13.28 -9.52
C ALA A 119 21.28 -13.64 -10.36
N ALA A 120 20.49 -12.65 -10.79
CA ALA A 120 19.24 -12.89 -11.50
C ALA A 120 19.44 -13.17 -12.99
N THR A 121 18.63 -14.09 -13.51
CA THR A 121 18.47 -14.35 -14.94
C THR A 121 17.08 -13.91 -15.39
N VAL A 122 16.99 -13.10 -16.45
CA VAL A 122 15.73 -12.62 -17.03
C VAL A 122 15.63 -13.06 -18.49
N ILE A 123 14.47 -13.61 -18.88
CA ILE A 123 14.16 -13.93 -20.27
C ILE A 123 13.51 -12.71 -20.92
N VAL A 124 13.99 -12.28 -22.08
CA VAL A 124 13.37 -11.25 -22.92
C VAL A 124 12.85 -11.90 -24.19
N ALA A 125 11.57 -12.27 -24.16
CA ALA A 125 10.83 -12.88 -25.25
C ALA A 125 10.03 -11.80 -26.01
N ALA A 126 10.73 -10.86 -26.63
CA ALA A 126 10.16 -9.77 -27.42
C ALA A 126 10.96 -9.57 -28.71
N ALA A 127 10.28 -9.18 -29.78
CA ALA A 127 10.92 -8.85 -31.04
C ALA A 127 11.67 -7.49 -30.96
N ASP A 128 12.58 -7.27 -31.92
CA ASP A 128 13.33 -6.02 -32.03
C ASP A 128 12.48 -4.89 -32.64
N PRO A 129 12.70 -3.63 -32.23
CA PRO A 129 13.78 -3.13 -31.36
C PRO A 129 13.50 -3.21 -29.84
N LEU A 130 12.29 -3.60 -29.43
CA LEU A 130 11.88 -3.59 -28.03
C LEU A 130 12.72 -4.58 -27.18
N GLY A 131 12.95 -5.78 -27.71
CA GLY A 131 13.77 -6.80 -27.04
C GLY A 131 15.19 -6.32 -26.73
N ASP A 132 15.85 -5.69 -27.71
CA ASP A 132 17.18 -5.10 -27.53
C ASP A 132 17.21 -3.97 -26.49
N LEU A 133 16.21 -3.08 -26.50
CA LEU A 133 16.12 -1.99 -25.52
C LEU A 133 15.97 -2.53 -24.09
N ILE A 134 15.06 -3.49 -23.88
CA ILE A 134 14.84 -4.11 -22.57
C ILE A 134 16.11 -4.82 -22.10
N ALA A 135 16.77 -5.57 -23.00
CA ALA A 135 17.97 -6.29 -22.64
C ALA A 135 19.13 -5.35 -22.24
N ALA A 136 19.31 -4.26 -22.98
CA ALA A 136 20.30 -3.24 -22.66
C ALA A 136 19.99 -2.55 -21.31
N ASP A 137 18.74 -2.13 -21.10
CA ASP A 137 18.31 -1.44 -19.88
C ASP A 137 18.48 -2.33 -18.63
N LEU A 138 18.12 -3.62 -18.73
CA LEU A 138 18.29 -4.58 -17.63
C LEU A 138 19.76 -4.85 -17.31
N ALA A 139 20.60 -5.03 -18.34
CA ALA A 139 22.03 -5.22 -18.15
C ALA A 139 22.68 -3.97 -17.51
N GLN A 140 22.32 -2.77 -17.97
CA GLN A 140 22.78 -1.51 -17.38
C GLN A 140 22.30 -1.32 -15.94
N SER A 141 21.13 -1.89 -15.60
CA SER A 141 20.59 -1.89 -14.23
C SER A 141 21.23 -2.94 -13.32
N GLY A 142 22.20 -3.72 -13.81
CA GLY A 142 22.96 -4.70 -13.02
C GLY A 142 22.33 -6.09 -12.94
N VAL A 143 21.36 -6.42 -13.81
CA VAL A 143 20.85 -7.79 -13.95
C VAL A 143 21.96 -8.68 -14.51
N GLY A 144 22.22 -9.81 -13.84
CA GLY A 144 23.36 -10.67 -14.15
C GLY A 144 23.33 -11.30 -15.53
N THR A 145 22.21 -11.94 -15.88
CA THR A 145 22.04 -12.61 -17.17
C THR A 145 20.73 -12.18 -17.82
N VAL A 146 20.81 -11.71 -19.05
CA VAL A 146 19.63 -11.48 -19.91
C VAL A 146 19.73 -12.40 -21.12
N THR A 147 18.68 -13.18 -21.36
CA THR A 147 18.66 -14.18 -22.44
C THR A 147 17.37 -14.06 -23.26
N ARG A 148 17.41 -14.43 -24.54
CA ARG A 148 16.22 -14.61 -25.38
C ARG A 148 15.71 -16.05 -25.37
N GLU A 149 16.57 -16.99 -24.97
CA GLU A 149 16.26 -18.41 -24.94
C GLU A 149 15.39 -18.77 -23.73
N PRO A 150 14.28 -19.50 -23.93
CA PRO A 150 13.44 -19.98 -22.84
C PRO A 150 14.22 -20.87 -21.85
N THR A 151 14.06 -20.64 -20.55
CA THR A 151 14.65 -21.48 -19.50
C THR A 151 13.80 -21.49 -18.23
N GLY A 152 13.65 -22.65 -17.60
CA GLY A 152 12.93 -22.80 -16.34
C GLY A 152 13.70 -22.31 -15.11
N THR A 153 14.95 -21.85 -15.26
CA THR A 153 15.80 -21.36 -14.16
C THR A 153 15.82 -19.84 -14.03
N ALA A 154 15.17 -19.11 -14.93
CA ALA A 154 15.06 -17.66 -14.86
C ALA A 154 14.20 -17.23 -13.66
N ALA A 155 14.49 -16.04 -13.14
CA ALA A 155 13.68 -15.44 -12.08
C ALA A 155 12.37 -14.84 -12.62
N LEU A 156 12.38 -14.38 -13.87
CA LEU A 156 11.26 -13.72 -14.55
C LEU A 156 11.45 -13.79 -16.07
N ALA A 157 10.35 -13.87 -16.81
CA ALA A 157 10.30 -13.62 -18.24
C ALA A 157 9.53 -12.33 -18.55
N VAL A 158 9.94 -11.62 -19.58
CA VAL A 158 9.23 -10.47 -20.15
C VAL A 158 8.85 -10.85 -21.57
N ALA A 159 7.55 -10.82 -21.91
CA ALA A 159 7.07 -11.37 -23.17
C ALA A 159 6.03 -10.49 -23.86
N THR A 160 6.15 -10.33 -25.18
CA THR A 160 5.07 -9.79 -26.02
C THR A 160 3.97 -10.83 -26.25
N ASP A 161 2.78 -10.38 -26.68
CA ASP A 161 1.62 -11.26 -26.91
C ASP A 161 1.94 -12.48 -27.79
N ASP A 162 2.71 -12.32 -28.86
CA ASP A 162 3.07 -13.39 -29.80
C ASP A 162 4.05 -14.43 -29.22
N ARG A 163 4.74 -14.09 -28.13
CA ARG A 163 5.72 -14.95 -27.44
C ARG A 163 5.26 -15.36 -26.04
N LEU A 164 4.07 -14.92 -25.62
CA LEU A 164 3.58 -15.09 -24.26
C LEU A 164 3.40 -16.57 -23.88
N ALA A 165 2.80 -17.37 -24.76
CA ALA A 165 2.59 -18.80 -24.52
C ALA A 165 3.91 -19.57 -24.36
N GLU A 166 4.92 -19.25 -25.18
CA GLU A 166 6.25 -19.85 -25.09
C GLU A 166 6.96 -19.46 -23.78
N ALA A 167 6.91 -18.19 -23.40
CA ALA A 167 7.45 -17.73 -22.13
C ALA A 167 6.74 -18.38 -20.93
N ALA A 168 5.41 -18.48 -20.96
CA ALA A 168 4.61 -19.09 -19.91
C ALA A 168 4.91 -20.59 -19.74
N ALA A 169 5.18 -21.31 -20.84
CA ALA A 169 5.52 -22.73 -20.82
C ALA A 169 6.81 -23.04 -20.05
N THR A 170 7.67 -22.05 -19.78
CA THR A 170 8.87 -22.22 -18.94
C THR A 170 8.56 -22.41 -17.46
N GLY A 171 7.34 -22.06 -17.02
CA GLY A 171 6.92 -22.15 -15.62
C GLY A 171 7.45 -21.05 -14.70
N VAL A 172 8.23 -20.10 -15.24
CA VAL A 172 8.69 -18.92 -14.48
C VAL A 172 7.63 -17.81 -14.52
N PRO A 173 7.64 -16.84 -13.58
CA PRO A 173 6.76 -15.68 -13.66
C PRO A 173 6.94 -14.94 -15.00
N VAL A 174 5.85 -14.38 -15.55
CA VAL A 174 5.89 -13.68 -16.86
C VAL A 174 5.25 -12.30 -16.76
N LEU A 175 6.02 -11.25 -17.04
CA LEU A 175 5.50 -9.90 -17.28
C LEU A 175 5.10 -9.77 -18.76
N ARG A 176 3.80 -9.59 -19.02
CA ARG A 176 3.31 -9.38 -20.38
C ARG A 176 3.52 -7.93 -20.83
N LEU A 177 3.89 -7.77 -22.09
CA LEU A 177 4.00 -6.50 -22.80
C LEU A 177 3.09 -6.51 -24.03
N GLY A 178 2.59 -5.33 -24.40
CA GLY A 178 1.90 -5.16 -25.67
C GLY A 178 1.60 -3.71 -25.97
N GLY A 179 0.59 -3.50 -26.81
CA GLY A 179 0.18 -2.18 -27.25
C GLY A 179 -0.25 -2.19 -28.71
N ASP A 180 -0.56 -1.00 -29.20
CA ASP A 180 -0.94 -0.72 -30.58
C ASP A 180 -0.46 0.69 -30.96
N GLY A 181 -0.93 1.22 -32.09
CA GLY A 181 -0.54 2.55 -32.56
C GLY A 181 -0.92 3.70 -31.62
N ASP A 182 -1.92 3.51 -30.74
CA ASP A 182 -2.44 4.56 -29.87
C ASP A 182 -1.85 4.51 -28.45
N GLY A 183 -1.19 3.41 -28.07
CA GLY A 183 -0.71 3.23 -26.71
C GLY A 183 0.13 1.99 -26.45
N VAL A 184 0.88 2.02 -25.35
CA VAL A 184 1.65 0.89 -24.85
C VAL A 184 0.96 0.24 -23.67
N GLU A 185 1.22 -1.06 -23.49
CA GLU A 185 0.61 -1.87 -22.44
C GLU A 185 1.66 -2.60 -21.62
N LEU A 186 1.62 -2.37 -20.31
CA LEU A 186 2.45 -3.01 -19.32
C LEU A 186 1.60 -3.91 -18.42
N GLY A 187 1.96 -5.17 -18.35
CA GLY A 187 1.28 -6.19 -17.56
C GLY A 187 0.16 -6.91 -18.30
N PRO A 188 -0.56 -7.80 -17.60
CA PRO A 188 -0.33 -8.16 -16.21
C PRO A 188 0.97 -8.94 -15.99
N LEU A 189 1.46 -8.92 -14.74
CA LEU A 189 2.45 -9.87 -14.26
C LEU A 189 1.72 -11.15 -13.85
N PHE A 190 2.12 -12.27 -14.45
CA PHE A 190 1.66 -13.61 -14.13
C PHE A 190 2.68 -14.27 -13.19
N ALA A 191 2.36 -14.35 -11.90
CA ALA A 191 3.21 -14.89 -10.86
C ALA A 191 2.39 -15.78 -9.89
N GLY A 192 2.35 -17.08 -10.19
CA GLY A 192 1.77 -18.08 -9.30
C GLY A 192 0.24 -17.98 -9.12
N PRO A 193 -0.31 -18.58 -8.04
CA PRO A 193 -1.76 -18.70 -7.83
C PRO A 193 -2.43 -17.37 -7.45
N ASP A 194 -1.64 -16.36 -7.12
CA ASP A 194 -2.14 -15.05 -6.72
C ASP A 194 -2.36 -14.12 -7.91
N THR A 195 -2.06 -14.52 -9.13
CA THR A 195 -2.38 -13.78 -10.36
C THR A 195 -3.27 -14.63 -11.27
N GLY A 196 -3.92 -14.02 -12.26
CA GLY A 196 -4.49 -14.81 -13.36
C GLY A 196 -3.39 -15.60 -14.08
N CYS A 197 -3.75 -16.60 -14.87
CA CYS A 197 -2.83 -17.19 -15.84
C CYS A 197 -2.95 -16.48 -17.20
N PRO A 198 -1.98 -16.68 -18.11
CA PRO A 198 -2.08 -16.21 -19.50
C PRO A 198 -3.39 -16.62 -20.18
N ASP A 199 -3.84 -17.87 -20.02
CA ASP A 199 -5.09 -18.35 -20.63
C ASP A 199 -6.32 -17.57 -20.14
N CYS A 200 -6.37 -17.24 -18.85
CA CYS A 200 -7.43 -16.39 -18.29
C CYS A 200 -7.43 -15.02 -18.95
N PHE A 201 -6.25 -14.44 -19.18
CA PHE A 201 -6.12 -13.13 -19.79
C PHE A 201 -6.56 -13.14 -21.27
N GLU A 202 -6.24 -14.19 -22.01
CA GLU A 202 -6.64 -14.36 -23.41
C GLU A 202 -8.15 -14.58 -23.58
N GLN A 203 -8.81 -15.21 -22.60
CA GLN A 203 -10.25 -15.48 -22.64
C GLN A 203 -11.10 -14.23 -22.37
N VAL A 204 -10.56 -13.18 -21.76
CA VAL A 204 -11.30 -11.96 -21.47
C VAL A 204 -11.35 -11.09 -22.72
N PRO A 205 -12.56 -10.73 -23.22
CA PRO A 205 -12.68 -9.80 -24.34
C PRO A 205 -11.96 -8.49 -24.00
N ARG A 206 -10.93 -8.16 -24.79
CA ARG A 206 -10.23 -6.89 -24.64
C ARG A 206 -11.20 -5.76 -25.01
N PRO A 207 -11.24 -4.65 -24.24
CA PRO A 207 -12.00 -3.48 -24.67
C PRO A 207 -11.50 -3.07 -26.06
N THR A 208 -12.40 -2.89 -27.01
CA THR A 208 -12.04 -2.27 -28.28
C THR A 208 -11.72 -0.80 -28.00
N TRP A 209 -10.43 -0.49 -27.86
CA TRP A 209 -9.97 0.84 -27.48
C TRP A 209 -10.20 1.90 -28.59
N SER A 210 -10.63 1.47 -29.78
CA SER A 210 -11.09 2.34 -30.87
C SER A 210 -12.61 2.25 -31.04
N PRO A 211 -13.36 3.37 -30.90
CA PRO A 211 -14.76 3.43 -31.32
C PRO A 211 -14.80 3.40 -32.86
N GLY A 212 -15.12 2.25 -33.47
CA GLY A 212 -15.46 2.20 -34.91
C GLY A 212 -14.93 1.03 -35.76
N ALA A 213 -14.16 0.08 -35.21
CA ALA A 213 -13.68 -1.08 -35.99
C ALA A 213 -14.47 -2.36 -35.64
N PRO A 214 -15.28 -2.92 -36.56
CA PRO A 214 -15.84 -4.25 -36.40
C PRO A 214 -14.78 -5.30 -36.76
N GLY A 215 -14.59 -6.28 -35.89
CA GLY A 215 -13.78 -7.47 -36.15
C GLY A 215 -12.51 -7.51 -35.29
N ALA A 216 -12.26 -8.69 -34.71
CA ALA A 216 -11.07 -9.00 -33.94
C ALA A 216 -9.83 -8.47 -34.67
N VAL A 217 -9.24 -7.42 -34.11
CA VAL A 217 -7.87 -7.04 -34.44
C VAL A 217 -7.03 -8.14 -33.83
N THR A 218 -6.77 -9.18 -34.63
CA THR A 218 -5.50 -9.90 -34.52
C THR A 218 -4.46 -8.81 -34.38
N ALA A 219 -3.74 -8.82 -33.26
CA ALA A 219 -2.64 -7.91 -33.01
C ALA A 219 -1.82 -7.87 -34.29
N ARG A 220 -2.00 -6.82 -35.08
CA ARG A 220 -1.14 -6.57 -36.23
C ARG A 220 0.21 -6.45 -35.57
N ALA A 221 1.09 -7.38 -35.92
CA ALA A 221 2.40 -7.56 -35.34
C ALA A 221 3.02 -6.20 -35.01
N ALA A 222 3.79 -6.18 -33.93
CA ALA A 222 4.62 -5.07 -33.48
C ALA A 222 5.72 -4.68 -34.51
N ASP A 223 5.41 -4.67 -35.82
CA ASP A 223 6.30 -4.37 -36.93
C ASP A 223 6.58 -2.86 -37.06
N SER A 224 5.91 -2.02 -36.29
CA SER A 224 6.24 -0.59 -36.21
C SER A 224 5.80 0.03 -34.89
N THR A 225 6.23 -0.52 -33.75
CA THR A 225 6.27 0.33 -32.56
C THR A 225 7.16 1.51 -32.91
N ASP A 226 6.56 2.70 -32.98
CA ASP A 226 7.28 3.96 -33.02
C ASP A 226 8.42 3.87 -31.99
N THR A 227 9.62 4.29 -32.37
CA THR A 227 10.82 4.16 -31.52
C THR A 227 10.57 4.76 -30.14
N GLY A 228 9.77 5.84 -30.04
CA GLY A 228 9.34 6.41 -28.77
C GLY A 228 8.45 5.49 -27.93
N ALA A 229 7.52 4.77 -28.54
CA ALA A 229 6.67 3.80 -27.86
C ALA A 229 7.47 2.58 -27.36
N ALA A 230 8.42 2.08 -28.15
CA ALA A 230 9.32 1.01 -27.74
C ALA A 230 10.21 1.45 -26.54
N GLN A 231 10.75 2.66 -26.58
CA GLN A 231 11.54 3.24 -25.48
C GLN A 231 10.72 3.40 -24.20
N LEU A 232 9.49 3.93 -24.31
CA LEU A 232 8.58 4.06 -23.17
C LEU A 232 8.27 2.70 -22.55
N LEU A 233 7.91 1.71 -23.36
CA LEU A 233 7.58 0.37 -22.87
C LEU A 233 8.79 -0.35 -22.28
N SER A 234 9.98 -0.18 -22.86
CA SER A 234 11.24 -0.69 -22.31
C SER A 234 11.51 -0.15 -20.91
N ALA A 235 11.43 1.17 -20.74
CA ALA A 235 11.68 1.82 -19.45
C ALA A 235 10.69 1.35 -18.37
N LEU A 236 9.41 1.23 -18.73
CA LEU A 236 8.37 0.73 -17.84
C LEU A 236 8.56 -0.73 -17.46
N ALA A 237 8.89 -1.59 -18.45
CA ALA A 237 9.16 -3.00 -18.24
C ALA A 237 10.38 -3.20 -17.33
N THR A 238 11.48 -2.49 -17.59
CA THR A 238 12.69 -2.53 -16.77
C THR A 238 12.41 -2.14 -15.32
N ALA A 239 11.70 -1.03 -15.08
CA ALA A 239 11.35 -0.60 -13.73
C ALA A 239 10.50 -1.66 -12.97
N GLU A 240 9.59 -2.32 -13.68
CA GLU A 240 8.75 -3.37 -13.12
C GLU A 240 9.54 -4.65 -12.82
N VAL A 241 10.44 -5.05 -13.71
CA VAL A 241 11.36 -6.18 -13.52
C VAL A 241 12.26 -5.94 -12.31
N ILE A 242 12.87 -4.76 -12.19
CA ILE A 242 13.71 -4.41 -11.04
C ILE A 242 12.89 -4.40 -9.74
N SER A 243 11.65 -3.90 -9.77
CA SER A 243 10.74 -3.96 -8.61
C SER A 243 10.50 -5.41 -8.17
N PHE A 244 10.19 -6.30 -9.11
CA PHE A 244 9.97 -7.72 -8.86
C PHE A 244 11.22 -8.41 -8.31
N LEU A 245 12.36 -8.27 -9.00
CA LEU A 245 13.61 -8.93 -8.63
C LEU A 245 14.12 -8.45 -7.28
N THR A 246 14.03 -7.15 -6.99
CA THR A 246 14.59 -6.60 -5.74
C THR A 246 13.64 -6.76 -4.55
N GLY A 247 12.33 -6.71 -4.77
CA GLY A 247 11.33 -6.67 -3.71
C GLY A 247 11.25 -5.33 -2.97
N LEU A 248 11.91 -4.27 -3.49
CA LEU A 248 11.88 -2.94 -2.88
C LEU A 248 10.52 -2.24 -3.06
N SER A 249 9.82 -2.59 -4.13
CA SER A 249 8.46 -2.14 -4.42
C SER A 249 7.63 -3.33 -4.89
N THR A 250 6.33 -3.29 -4.60
CA THR A 250 5.40 -4.23 -5.23
C THR A 250 5.27 -3.88 -6.72
N PRO A 251 5.42 -4.85 -7.63
CA PRO A 251 5.12 -4.66 -9.04
C PRO A 251 3.69 -4.13 -9.23
N VAL A 252 3.54 -2.98 -9.90
CA VAL A 252 2.22 -2.34 -10.10
C VAL A 252 1.29 -3.17 -10.99
N THR A 253 1.85 -4.07 -11.78
CA THR A 253 1.19 -4.98 -12.73
C THR A 253 0.69 -6.27 -12.10
N THR A 254 0.88 -6.46 -10.79
CA THR A 254 0.31 -7.60 -10.05
C THR A 254 -1.22 -7.54 -10.17
N ARG A 255 -1.81 -8.43 -10.98
CA ARG A 255 -3.25 -8.45 -11.35
C ARG A 255 -3.76 -7.24 -12.13
N ARG A 256 -2.87 -6.44 -12.70
CA ARG A 256 -3.25 -5.18 -13.37
C ARG A 256 -2.60 -5.07 -14.72
N LEU A 257 -3.39 -4.64 -15.69
CA LEU A 257 -2.92 -4.17 -16.99
C LEU A 257 -2.92 -2.64 -16.96
N HIS A 258 -1.78 -2.05 -17.24
CA HIS A 258 -1.64 -0.62 -17.44
C HIS A 258 -1.56 -0.32 -18.93
N ARG A 259 -2.42 0.59 -19.40
CA ARG A 259 -2.34 1.13 -20.76
C ARG A 259 -2.02 2.62 -20.69
N ILE A 260 -1.05 3.06 -21.48
CA ILE A 260 -0.62 4.47 -21.54
C ILE A 260 -0.72 4.93 -22.98
N GLY A 261 -1.55 5.94 -23.24
CA GLY A 261 -1.65 6.57 -24.55
C GLY A 261 -0.34 7.27 -24.91
N THR A 262 0.18 7.05 -26.12
CA THR A 262 1.49 7.63 -26.53
C THR A 262 1.38 9.11 -26.88
N THR A 263 0.18 9.59 -27.23
CA THR A 263 -0.06 10.99 -27.60
C THR A 263 -0.52 11.84 -26.41
N ASP A 264 -1.46 11.34 -25.61
CA ASP A 264 -2.07 12.09 -24.50
C ASP A 264 -1.48 11.75 -23.12
N LEU A 265 -0.60 10.74 -23.06
CA LEU A 265 0.01 10.19 -21.85
C LEU A 265 -1.02 9.80 -20.77
N ARG A 266 -2.28 9.56 -21.17
CA ARG A 266 -3.31 9.11 -20.22
C ARG A 266 -3.06 7.67 -19.84
N ARG A 267 -3.02 7.43 -18.54
CA ARG A 267 -2.91 6.10 -17.95
C ARG A 267 -4.29 5.55 -17.61
N SER A 268 -4.60 4.39 -18.19
CA SER A 268 -5.74 3.56 -17.83
C SER A 268 -5.25 2.32 -17.09
N VAL A 269 -6.01 1.89 -16.08
CA VAL A 269 -5.69 0.70 -15.28
C VAL A 269 -6.87 -0.26 -15.35
N TYR A 270 -6.58 -1.50 -15.75
CA TYR A 270 -7.57 -2.58 -15.84
C TYR A 270 -7.20 -3.67 -14.83
N GLU A 271 -8.16 -4.02 -13.98
CA GLU A 271 -8.01 -5.14 -13.05
C GLU A 271 -8.21 -6.45 -13.84
N VAL A 272 -7.24 -7.36 -13.75
CA VAL A 272 -7.24 -8.64 -14.44
C VAL A 272 -7.62 -9.72 -13.43
N THR A 273 -8.81 -10.29 -13.61
CA THR A 273 -9.29 -11.41 -12.80
C THR A 273 -9.19 -12.72 -13.56
N PRO A 274 -8.90 -13.85 -12.88
CA PRO A 274 -9.02 -15.16 -13.47
C PRO A 274 -10.41 -15.39 -14.07
N ALA A 275 -10.46 -16.11 -15.18
CA ALA A 275 -11.71 -16.65 -15.71
C ALA A 275 -12.25 -17.71 -14.73
N ALA A 276 -13.57 -17.71 -14.54
CA ALA A 276 -14.19 -18.73 -13.70
C ALA A 276 -14.15 -20.09 -14.37
N GLY A 277 -13.85 -21.12 -13.58
CA GLY A 277 -13.69 -22.48 -14.11
C GLY A 277 -12.42 -22.67 -14.95
N CYS A 278 -11.46 -21.73 -14.93
CA CYS A 278 -10.17 -21.93 -15.59
C CYS A 278 -9.49 -23.20 -15.06
N GLU A 279 -9.20 -24.15 -15.95
CA GLU A 279 -8.54 -25.41 -15.63
C GLU A 279 -7.08 -25.21 -15.16
N THR A 280 -6.45 -24.11 -15.58
CA THR A 280 -5.06 -23.79 -15.28
C THR A 280 -4.86 -23.23 -13.88
N CYS A 281 -5.70 -22.29 -13.42
CA CYS A 281 -5.54 -21.62 -12.12
C CYS A 281 -6.70 -21.85 -11.12
N ALA A 282 -7.68 -22.69 -11.46
CA ALA A 282 -8.67 -23.29 -10.57
C ALA A 282 -9.37 -22.34 -9.58
N MET A 283 -9.90 -21.21 -10.04
CA MET A 283 -10.73 -20.34 -9.21
C MET A 283 -12.08 -20.99 -8.89
N THR A 284 -12.29 -21.30 -7.61
CA THR A 284 -13.44 -22.07 -7.09
C THR A 284 -14.76 -21.30 -6.97
N GLY A 285 -14.97 -20.22 -7.75
CA GLY A 285 -16.26 -19.52 -7.78
C GLY A 285 -16.38 -18.42 -8.83
N ASP A 286 -17.55 -18.31 -9.47
CA ASP A 286 -17.84 -17.37 -10.57
C ASP A 286 -18.59 -16.09 -10.13
N GLY A 287 -18.85 -15.94 -8.83
CA GLY A 287 -19.57 -14.77 -8.32
C GLY A 287 -18.73 -13.49 -8.32
N LEU A 288 -19.37 -12.33 -8.53
CA LEU A 288 -18.76 -10.99 -8.36
C LEU A 288 -18.03 -10.88 -7.02
N ILE A 289 -18.62 -11.40 -5.95
CA ILE A 289 -18.02 -11.43 -4.61
C ILE A 289 -16.74 -12.26 -4.58
N ALA A 290 -16.72 -13.46 -5.18
CA ALA A 290 -15.53 -14.30 -5.24
C ALA A 290 -14.38 -13.64 -6.04
N ARG A 291 -14.72 -12.95 -7.15
CA ARG A 291 -13.75 -12.17 -7.94
C ARG A 291 -13.23 -10.97 -7.16
N LEU A 292 -14.10 -10.25 -6.46
CA LEU A 292 -13.70 -9.16 -5.57
C LEU A 292 -12.82 -9.68 -4.43
N GLU A 293 -13.18 -10.77 -3.77
CA GLU A 293 -12.39 -11.40 -2.73
C GLU A 293 -11.01 -11.84 -3.26
N TRP A 294 -10.95 -12.40 -4.46
CA TRP A 294 -9.68 -12.76 -5.11
C TRP A 294 -8.82 -11.53 -5.41
N LEU A 295 -9.37 -10.48 -6.05
CA LEU A 295 -8.65 -9.22 -6.29
C LEU A 295 -8.11 -8.62 -5.01
N ASN A 296 -8.79 -8.88 -3.90
CA ASN A 296 -8.44 -8.38 -2.59
C ASN A 296 -7.41 -9.30 -1.86
N ARG A 297 -7.21 -10.58 -2.21
CA ARG A 297 -6.23 -11.45 -1.52
C ARG A 297 -4.81 -10.90 -1.63
N ARG A 298 -3.99 -10.89 -0.58
CA ARG A 298 -2.57 -10.56 -0.73
C ARG A 298 -1.83 -11.66 -1.49
N VAL A 299 -0.82 -11.28 -2.25
CA VAL A 299 0.30 -12.17 -2.57
C VAL A 299 1.05 -12.44 -1.26
N PRO A 300 1.29 -13.69 -0.83
CA PRO A 300 1.90 -14.05 0.45
C PRO A 300 3.22 -13.32 0.77
N GLU A 301 4.03 -12.96 -0.23
CA GLU A 301 5.26 -12.19 -0.03
C GLU A 301 5.00 -10.80 0.60
N GLN A 302 3.90 -10.14 0.26
CA GLN A 302 3.54 -8.84 0.84
C GLN A 302 3.21 -8.93 2.34
N ALA A 303 2.83 -10.09 2.86
CA ALA A 303 2.45 -10.27 4.25
C ALA A 303 3.64 -10.33 5.22
N ARG A 304 4.84 -10.68 4.72
CA ARG A 304 6.02 -10.92 5.58
C ARG A 304 6.66 -9.64 6.15
N ASP A 305 6.56 -8.52 5.45
CA ASP A 305 7.23 -7.27 5.85
C ASP A 305 6.31 -6.19 6.44
N ALA A 306 4.99 -6.42 6.45
CA ALA A 306 4.04 -5.52 7.09
C ALA A 306 4.11 -5.65 8.62
N ARG A 307 5.15 -5.09 9.25
CA ARG A 307 5.14 -4.85 10.70
C ARG A 307 3.88 -4.08 11.05
N SER A 308 3.10 -4.56 12.02
CA SER A 308 2.03 -3.78 12.63
C SER A 308 2.67 -2.57 13.30
N VAL A 309 2.50 -1.39 12.71
CA VAL A 309 2.79 -0.13 13.39
C VAL A 309 1.69 0.02 14.44
N PRO A 310 2.00 0.03 15.75
CA PRO A 310 1.02 0.42 16.76
C PRO A 310 0.56 1.83 16.40
N THR A 311 -0.75 2.05 16.29
CA THR A 311 -1.26 3.42 16.15
C THR A 311 -0.89 4.22 17.39
N THR A 312 -0.63 5.52 17.27
CA THR A 312 -0.41 6.42 18.42
C THR A 312 -1.53 6.29 19.45
N ALA A 313 -2.76 6.08 18.99
CA ALA A 313 -3.92 5.76 19.83
C ALA A 313 -3.73 4.50 20.72
N ASP A 314 -2.96 3.49 20.31
CA ASP A 314 -2.75 2.30 21.13
C ASP A 314 -1.73 2.53 22.28
N LEU A 315 -0.84 3.53 22.15
CA LEU A 315 0.11 3.89 23.19
C LEU A 315 -0.55 4.72 24.30
N ASP A 316 -1.44 5.65 23.96
CA ASP A 316 -2.15 6.49 24.93
C ASP A 316 -3.23 5.72 25.72
N LEU A 317 -3.80 4.66 25.13
CA LEU A 317 -4.84 3.83 25.77
C LEU A 317 -4.30 2.76 26.72
N ALA A 318 -2.98 2.59 26.82
CA ALA A 318 -2.38 1.59 27.71
C ALA A 318 -2.73 1.83 29.19
N THR A 319 -2.87 3.10 29.58
CA THR A 319 -3.18 3.52 30.96
C THR A 319 -4.65 3.89 31.18
N SER A 320 -5.48 3.85 30.15
CA SER A 320 -6.90 4.23 30.26
C SER A 320 -7.70 3.25 31.12
N PRO A 321 -8.70 3.74 31.89
CA PRO A 321 -9.67 2.89 32.58
C PRO A 321 -10.33 1.88 31.63
N ARG A 322 -10.56 0.66 32.11
CA ARG A 322 -11.18 -0.43 31.36
C ARG A 322 -12.37 -0.98 32.11
N ILE A 323 -13.44 -1.24 31.38
CA ILE A 323 -14.66 -1.86 31.90
C ILE A 323 -14.84 -3.19 31.17
N PRO A 324 -14.79 -4.35 31.85
CA PRO A 324 -15.16 -5.63 31.27
C PRO A 324 -16.56 -5.57 30.66
N LEU A 325 -16.79 -6.25 29.54
CA LEU A 325 -18.13 -6.29 28.92
C LEU A 325 -19.18 -6.82 29.90
N SER A 326 -18.82 -7.75 30.80
CA SER A 326 -19.70 -8.27 31.86
C SER A 326 -20.27 -7.20 32.78
N ASP A 327 -19.54 -6.09 32.93
CA ASP A 327 -19.88 -5.00 33.85
C ASP A 327 -20.59 -3.84 33.13
N ALA A 328 -20.66 -3.90 31.79
CA ALA A 328 -21.45 -2.99 30.97
C ALA A 328 -22.94 -3.40 30.97
N PRO A 329 -23.87 -2.47 30.64
CA PRO A 329 -25.29 -2.77 30.52
C PRO A 329 -25.57 -4.02 29.67
N ALA A 330 -26.38 -4.95 30.19
CA ALA A 330 -26.58 -6.28 29.60
C ALA A 330 -27.06 -6.25 28.13
N TRP A 331 -27.80 -5.20 27.75
CA TRP A 331 -28.28 -5.02 26.37
C TRP A 331 -27.14 -4.79 25.35
N LEU A 332 -25.93 -4.39 25.78
CA LEU A 332 -24.76 -4.25 24.92
C LEU A 332 -24.04 -5.57 24.62
N HIS A 333 -24.25 -6.61 25.44
CA HIS A 333 -23.51 -7.87 25.38
C HIS A 333 -23.61 -8.58 24.01
N PRO A 334 -24.80 -8.70 23.38
CA PRO A 334 -24.89 -9.27 22.03
C PRO A 334 -24.46 -8.28 20.93
N LEU A 335 -24.52 -6.96 21.19
CA LEU A 335 -24.31 -5.93 20.17
C LEU A 335 -22.83 -5.68 19.88
N LEU A 336 -21.98 -5.57 20.91
CA LEU A 336 -20.57 -5.20 20.71
C LEU A 336 -19.74 -6.26 19.96
N PRO A 337 -19.89 -7.57 20.23
CA PRO A 337 -19.28 -8.59 19.38
C PRO A 337 -19.75 -8.52 17.93
N ALA A 338 -21.06 -8.29 17.69
CA ALA A 338 -21.61 -8.17 16.34
C ALA A 338 -21.15 -6.90 15.61
N ALA A 339 -20.94 -5.80 16.34
CA ALA A 339 -20.43 -4.53 15.83
C ALA A 339 -18.90 -4.53 15.63
N THR A 340 -18.23 -5.66 15.74
CA THR A 340 -16.77 -5.73 15.60
C THR A 340 -16.36 -5.70 14.13
N ALA A 341 -15.65 -4.64 13.74
CA ALA A 341 -15.06 -4.50 12.40
C ALA A 341 -13.54 -4.71 12.38
N ARG A 342 -12.93 -5.17 13.48
CA ARG A 342 -11.48 -5.42 13.55
C ARG A 342 -11.05 -6.55 12.60
N PRO A 343 -9.82 -6.46 12.05
CA PRO A 343 -8.80 -5.43 12.28
C PRO A 343 -9.02 -4.13 11.47
N TYR A 344 -10.10 -4.02 10.71
CA TYR A 344 -10.24 -3.01 9.67
C TYR A 344 -10.76 -1.64 10.16
N ALA A 345 -11.63 -1.64 11.15
CA ALA A 345 -12.08 -0.42 11.81
C ALA A 345 -12.10 -0.62 13.33
N ASP A 346 -11.90 0.47 14.05
CA ASP A 346 -12.23 0.54 15.47
C ASP A 346 -13.70 0.88 15.65
N THR A 347 -14.27 0.37 16.72
CA THR A 347 -15.65 0.65 17.11
C THR A 347 -15.61 1.49 18.38
N TYR A 348 -16.11 2.71 18.31
CA TYR A 348 -16.30 3.61 19.44
C TYR A 348 -17.76 3.61 19.87
N LEU A 349 -17.98 3.81 21.15
CA LEU A 349 -19.27 3.79 21.82
C LEU A 349 -19.42 5.08 22.63
N LEU A 350 -20.47 5.85 22.34
CA LEU A 350 -20.71 7.17 22.92
C LEU A 350 -22.05 7.21 23.65
N GLY A 351 -22.11 7.96 24.76
CA GLY A 351 -23.35 8.39 25.40
C GLY A 351 -24.15 7.28 26.09
N VAL A 352 -23.49 6.22 26.55
CA VAL A 352 -24.17 5.09 27.21
C VAL A 352 -24.52 5.43 28.64
N ALA A 353 -25.81 5.44 28.97
CA ALA A 353 -26.27 5.61 30.33
C ALA A 353 -25.72 4.52 31.26
N GLY A 354 -25.21 4.93 32.42
CA GLY A 354 -24.66 4.04 33.45
C GLY A 354 -23.16 3.73 33.31
N LEU A 355 -22.50 4.22 32.26
CA LEU A 355 -21.04 4.16 32.16
C LEU A 355 -20.40 5.48 32.69
N PRO A 356 -19.25 5.42 33.39
CA PRO A 356 -18.64 6.58 34.03
C PRO A 356 -18.00 7.60 33.07
N HIS A 357 -17.72 7.19 31.82
CA HIS A 357 -17.09 8.05 30.82
C HIS A 357 -18.00 8.24 29.60
N PRO A 358 -17.88 9.38 28.93
CA PRO A 358 -18.67 9.69 27.75
C PRO A 358 -18.36 8.82 26.52
N VAL A 359 -17.09 8.44 26.33
CA VAL A 359 -16.60 7.77 25.12
C VAL A 359 -15.76 6.55 25.48
N TYR A 360 -16.03 5.44 24.80
CA TYR A 360 -15.27 4.20 24.92
C TYR A 360 -14.86 3.66 23.56
N ARG A 361 -13.68 3.06 23.49
CA ARG A 361 -13.27 2.19 22.39
C ARG A 361 -13.50 0.74 22.77
N TRP A 362 -14.17 -0.01 21.91
CA TRP A 362 -14.39 -1.44 22.08
C TRP A 362 -13.15 -2.27 21.74
N SER A 363 -12.72 -3.13 22.66
CA SER A 363 -11.63 -4.09 22.45
C SER A 363 -12.18 -5.51 22.37
N PRO A 364 -12.37 -6.08 21.17
CA PRO A 364 -12.93 -7.42 21.02
C PRO A 364 -12.00 -8.51 21.56
N THR A 365 -10.67 -8.29 21.52
CA THR A 365 -9.70 -9.27 22.02
C THR A 365 -9.72 -9.35 23.55
N ALA A 366 -9.85 -8.21 24.23
CA ALA A 366 -9.90 -8.17 25.69
C ALA A 366 -11.33 -8.27 26.24
N GLN A 367 -12.35 -8.20 25.38
CA GLN A 367 -13.76 -8.06 25.74
C GLN A 367 -13.99 -6.92 26.75
N THR A 368 -13.37 -5.76 26.49
CA THR A 368 -13.43 -4.59 27.38
C THR A 368 -13.77 -3.31 26.60
N LEU A 369 -14.42 -2.38 27.29
CA LEU A 369 -14.57 -0.99 26.89
C LEU A 369 -13.41 -0.18 27.50
N ILE A 370 -12.63 0.48 26.65
CA ILE A 370 -11.48 1.29 27.07
C ILE A 370 -11.90 2.75 27.01
N ALA A 371 -11.87 3.44 28.15
CA ALA A 371 -12.25 4.85 28.20
C ALA A 371 -11.30 5.69 27.34
N THR A 372 -11.86 6.57 26.51
CA THR A 372 -11.10 7.52 25.71
C THR A 372 -11.43 8.94 26.16
N ARG A 373 -10.62 9.91 25.74
CA ARG A 373 -10.97 11.32 25.92
C ARG A 373 -12.12 11.67 24.95
N GLY A 374 -12.93 12.62 25.35
CA GLY A 374 -14.06 13.13 24.58
C GLY A 374 -15.02 13.87 25.51
N ASP A 375 -15.29 15.13 25.22
CA ASP A 375 -16.31 15.90 25.94
C ASP A 375 -17.63 15.82 25.16
N LEU A 376 -18.61 15.08 25.68
CA LEU A 376 -19.92 14.98 25.03
C LEU A 376 -20.71 16.29 25.07
N GLU A 377 -20.40 17.24 25.97
CA GLU A 377 -21.05 18.56 25.93
C GLU A 377 -20.70 19.33 24.65
N ALA A 378 -19.55 19.01 24.03
CA ALA A 378 -19.17 19.52 22.73
C ALA A 378 -19.85 18.78 21.55
N CYS A 379 -20.44 17.60 21.79
CA CYS A 379 -21.05 16.79 20.75
C CYS A 379 -22.54 17.16 20.60
N ARG A 380 -22.84 17.97 19.58
CA ARG A 380 -24.21 18.22 19.11
C ARG A 380 -24.92 16.88 18.78
N PRO A 381 -26.27 16.85 18.72
CA PRO A 381 -26.97 15.70 18.15
C PRO A 381 -26.36 15.36 16.79
N VAL A 382 -25.85 14.13 16.66
CA VAL A 382 -25.21 13.66 15.43
C VAL A 382 -26.21 13.77 14.28
N ALA A 383 -25.85 14.51 13.25
CA ALA A 383 -26.70 14.71 12.08
C ALA A 383 -27.17 13.35 11.51
N GLY A 384 -28.47 13.24 11.21
CA GLY A 384 -29.08 12.01 10.68
C GLY A 384 -29.52 10.98 11.74
N LEU A 385 -29.20 11.19 13.03
CA LEU A 385 -29.77 10.39 14.12
C LEU A 385 -30.98 11.08 14.77
N ARG A 386 -31.96 10.30 15.22
CA ARG A 386 -33.09 10.78 16.04
C ARG A 386 -32.59 11.24 17.41
N GLU A 387 -33.33 12.12 18.07
CA GLU A 387 -33.02 12.57 19.43
C GLU A 387 -32.96 11.39 20.42
N ALA A 388 -31.99 11.46 21.34
CA ALA A 388 -31.79 10.54 22.47
C ALA A 388 -31.64 9.03 22.11
N PRO A 389 -30.62 8.65 21.31
CA PRO A 389 -30.22 7.24 21.23
C PRO A 389 -29.73 6.72 22.60
N ALA A 390 -29.95 5.44 22.90
CA ALA A 390 -29.41 4.78 24.09
C ALA A 390 -27.88 4.62 24.02
N ALA A 391 -27.33 4.55 22.81
CA ALA A 391 -25.91 4.70 22.52
C ALA A 391 -25.70 5.08 21.06
N VAL A 392 -24.54 5.68 20.77
CA VAL A 392 -24.06 5.88 19.39
C VAL A 392 -22.81 5.04 19.18
N LEU A 393 -22.81 4.22 18.12
CA LEU A 393 -21.64 3.49 17.64
C LEU A 393 -20.99 4.24 16.49
N VAL A 394 -19.71 4.53 16.60
CA VAL A 394 -18.91 5.19 15.57
C VAL A 394 -17.82 4.24 15.08
N TYR A 395 -17.80 3.97 13.79
CA TYR A 395 -16.81 3.12 13.15
C TYR A 395 -15.72 3.98 12.54
N VAL A 396 -14.48 3.75 12.96
CA VAL A 396 -13.31 4.51 12.50
C VAL A 396 -12.39 3.59 11.71
N ALA A 397 -12.31 3.84 10.41
CA ALA A 397 -11.36 3.21 9.50
C ALA A 397 -9.94 3.68 9.82
N ALA A 398 -9.16 2.84 10.51
CA ALA A 398 -7.75 3.11 10.78
C ALA A 398 -6.88 2.69 9.58
N THR A 399 -6.99 3.45 8.49
CA THR A 399 -6.28 3.20 7.23
C THR A 399 -4.79 3.08 7.44
N ALA A 400 -4.16 3.85 8.33
CA ALA A 400 -2.73 3.73 8.62
C ALA A 400 -2.31 2.34 9.11
N ARG A 401 -3.13 1.65 9.93
CA ARG A 401 -2.87 0.25 10.33
C ARG A 401 -3.02 -0.71 9.16
N LEU A 402 -3.94 -0.35 8.28
CA LEU A 402 -4.29 -1.10 7.10
C LEU A 402 -3.43 -0.77 5.89
N THR A 403 -2.58 0.25 5.89
CA THR A 403 -1.76 0.64 4.73
C THR A 403 -0.61 -0.33 4.49
N PRO A 404 0.13 -0.81 5.52
CA PRO A 404 1.19 -1.80 5.32
C PRO A 404 0.67 -3.13 4.72
N ALA A 405 -0.27 -3.80 5.41
CA ALA A 405 -1.65 -3.82 4.97
C ALA A 405 -2.06 -4.08 3.49
N PHE A 406 -2.67 -3.05 2.95
CA PHE A 406 -3.60 -3.08 1.83
C PHE A 406 -3.37 -1.86 0.93
N ALA A 407 -2.31 -1.08 1.16
CA ALA A 407 -1.91 0.11 0.42
C ALA A 407 -3.10 1.04 0.13
N GLU A 408 -3.37 1.36 -1.15
CA GLU A 408 -4.45 2.25 -1.56
C GLU A 408 -5.86 1.68 -1.28
N GLN A 409 -5.98 0.38 -0.99
CA GLN A 409 -7.26 -0.30 -0.74
C GLN A 409 -7.66 -0.30 0.74
N SER A 410 -6.83 0.24 1.64
CA SER A 410 -7.08 0.28 3.08
C SER A 410 -8.43 0.88 3.43
N LEU A 411 -8.76 2.01 2.81
CA LEU A 411 -10.01 2.71 3.05
C LEU A 411 -11.21 1.86 2.61
N ARG A 412 -11.18 1.37 1.36
CA ARG A 412 -12.26 0.53 0.81
C ARG A 412 -12.53 -0.71 1.67
N ARG A 413 -11.48 -1.38 2.17
CA ARG A 413 -11.61 -2.57 3.03
C ARG A 413 -12.19 -2.22 4.39
N ALA A 414 -11.78 -1.10 4.98
CA ALA A 414 -12.36 -0.63 6.23
C ALA A 414 -13.86 -0.34 6.08
N PHE A 415 -14.28 0.26 4.97
CA PHE A 415 -15.69 0.53 4.68
C PHE A 415 -16.49 -0.76 4.46
N LEU A 416 -15.96 -1.74 3.70
CA LEU A 416 -16.61 -3.04 3.51
C LEU A 416 -16.77 -3.82 4.83
N ALA A 417 -15.72 -3.83 5.67
CA ALA A 417 -15.77 -4.48 6.98
C ALA A 417 -16.76 -3.78 7.91
N THR A 418 -16.82 -2.45 7.87
CA THR A 418 -17.80 -1.64 8.61
C THR A 418 -19.22 -1.96 8.17
N GLY A 419 -19.50 -2.05 6.86
CA GLY A 419 -20.82 -2.44 6.34
C GLY A 419 -21.24 -3.84 6.79
N ARG A 420 -20.32 -4.81 6.83
CA ARG A 420 -20.59 -6.14 7.38
C ARG A 420 -20.90 -6.09 8.88
N ALA A 421 -20.13 -5.33 9.65
CA ALA A 421 -20.34 -5.17 11.08
C ALA A 421 -21.69 -4.49 11.39
N LEU A 422 -22.10 -3.50 10.60
CA LEU A 422 -23.43 -2.88 10.70
C LEU A 422 -24.54 -3.89 10.42
N ALA A 423 -24.42 -4.70 9.36
CA ALA A 423 -25.41 -5.73 9.06
C ALA A 423 -25.53 -6.78 10.19
N SER A 424 -24.39 -7.21 10.74
CA SER A 424 -24.35 -8.11 11.91
C SER A 424 -24.95 -7.47 13.16
N LEU A 425 -24.67 -6.20 13.41
CA LEU A 425 -25.25 -5.42 14.51
C LEU A 425 -26.77 -5.33 14.38
N THR A 426 -27.31 -5.00 13.19
CA THR A 426 -28.75 -4.97 12.94
C THR A 426 -29.39 -6.33 13.18
N ALA A 427 -28.74 -7.43 12.80
CA ALA A 427 -29.24 -8.78 13.04
C ALA A 427 -29.21 -9.17 14.53
N ALA A 428 -28.24 -8.68 15.30
CA ALA A 428 -28.10 -8.95 16.73
C ALA A 428 -29.04 -8.09 17.62
N ALA A 429 -29.57 -6.98 17.08
CA ALA A 429 -30.43 -6.05 17.79
C ALA A 429 -31.89 -6.54 17.91
N ALA A 430 -32.11 -7.63 18.65
CA ALA A 430 -33.46 -8.18 18.84
C ALA A 430 -34.42 -7.20 19.51
N ASP A 431 -33.95 -6.48 20.54
CA ASP A 431 -34.76 -5.58 21.38
C ASP A 431 -34.52 -4.09 21.09
N CYS A 432 -33.70 -3.79 20.09
CA CYS A 432 -33.31 -2.43 19.74
C CYS A 432 -33.54 -2.18 18.24
N GLU A 433 -33.77 -0.92 17.89
CA GLU A 433 -33.71 -0.44 16.52
C GLU A 433 -32.33 0.17 16.28
N VAL A 434 -31.67 -0.23 15.19
CA VAL A 434 -30.40 0.32 14.74
C VAL A 434 -30.68 1.27 13.58
N VAL A 435 -30.36 2.55 13.75
CA VAL A 435 -30.52 3.57 12.71
C VAL A 435 -29.14 4.06 12.30
N GLN A 436 -28.79 3.89 11.03
CA GLN A 436 -27.55 4.42 10.47
C GLN A 436 -27.72 5.92 10.18
N ALA A 437 -26.71 6.74 10.48
CA ALA A 437 -26.70 8.13 10.08
C ALA A 437 -26.47 8.26 8.57
N ASP A 438 -27.22 9.16 7.92
CA ASP A 438 -27.10 9.44 6.49
C ASP A 438 -25.87 10.31 6.15
N ASP A 439 -25.36 11.05 7.13
CA ASP A 439 -24.19 11.92 6.99
C ASP A 439 -23.19 11.69 8.13
N LEU A 440 -21.92 11.98 7.86
CA LEU A 440 -20.82 11.83 8.79
C LEU A 440 -20.33 13.21 9.23
N ASP A 441 -20.83 13.67 10.38
CA ASP A 441 -20.47 14.97 10.95
C ASP A 441 -18.95 15.04 11.25
N PRO A 442 -18.19 15.97 10.63
CA PRO A 442 -16.76 16.14 10.91
C PRO A 442 -16.45 16.43 12.39
N ALA A 443 -17.39 16.99 13.16
CA ALA A 443 -17.21 17.23 14.59
C ALA A 443 -16.98 15.93 15.38
N LEU A 444 -17.46 14.78 14.88
CA LEU A 444 -17.16 13.47 15.48
C LEU A 444 -15.69 13.08 15.31
N ALA A 445 -15.06 13.48 14.21
CA ALA A 445 -13.64 13.23 14.01
C ALA A 445 -12.78 14.06 14.97
N GLU A 446 -13.19 15.31 15.24
CA GLU A 446 -12.57 16.17 16.24
C GLU A 446 -12.77 15.65 17.67
N LEU A 447 -14.00 15.25 18.03
CA LEU A 447 -14.34 14.68 19.33
C LEU A 447 -13.51 13.43 19.66
N LEU A 448 -13.30 12.56 18.65
CA LEU A 448 -12.53 11.34 18.79
C LEU A 448 -11.02 11.55 18.60
N GLU A 449 -10.58 12.80 18.38
CA GLU A 449 -9.19 13.19 18.13
C GLU A 449 -8.55 12.37 16.99
N LEU A 450 -9.31 12.10 15.91
CA LEU A 450 -8.86 11.24 14.82
C LEU A 450 -7.68 11.83 14.06
N HIS A 451 -6.71 10.99 13.70
CA HIS A 451 -5.55 11.45 12.92
C HIS A 451 -5.92 11.71 11.45
N PRO A 452 -5.72 12.94 10.93
CA PRO A 452 -6.13 13.32 9.56
C PRO A 452 -5.53 12.50 8.40
N GLY A 453 -4.44 11.78 8.65
CA GLY A 453 -3.67 11.06 7.64
C GLY A 453 -3.80 9.54 7.72
N GLY A 454 -4.71 9.01 8.53
CA GLY A 454 -4.75 7.57 8.80
C GLY A 454 -6.01 7.05 9.48
N GLU A 455 -6.93 7.92 9.89
CA GLU A 455 -8.18 7.55 10.54
C GLU A 455 -9.33 8.31 9.88
N HIS A 456 -10.37 7.59 9.49
CA HIS A 456 -11.52 8.17 8.80
C HIS A 456 -12.82 7.63 9.41
N LEU A 457 -13.83 8.47 9.57
CA LEU A 457 -15.18 8.01 9.89
C LEU A 457 -15.67 7.12 8.75
N ALA A 458 -16.05 5.89 9.07
CA ALA A 458 -16.54 4.90 8.11
C ALA A 458 -18.07 4.77 8.16
N ALA A 459 -18.64 4.81 9.37
CA ALA A 459 -20.08 4.84 9.58
C ALA A 459 -20.42 5.30 11.01
N VAL A 460 -21.66 5.74 11.20
CA VAL A 460 -22.24 6.04 12.51
C VAL A 460 -23.62 5.39 12.61
N ALA A 461 -23.92 4.77 13.75
CA ALA A 461 -25.22 4.17 14.01
C ALA A 461 -25.72 4.50 15.41
N GLY A 462 -26.97 4.94 15.52
CA GLY A 462 -27.68 5.11 16.77
C GLY A 462 -28.43 3.84 17.16
N ILE A 463 -28.37 3.47 18.43
CA ILE A 463 -29.12 2.36 19.02
C ILE A 463 -30.30 2.91 19.81
N TYR A 464 -31.50 2.45 19.51
CA TYR A 464 -32.73 2.91 20.15
C TYR A 464 -33.46 1.72 20.78
N PRO A 465 -33.92 1.81 22.04
CA PRO A 465 -34.78 0.79 22.62
C PRO A 465 -36.08 0.71 21.80
N ARG A 466 -36.56 -0.49 21.47
CA ARG A 466 -37.90 -0.63 20.90
C ARG A 466 -38.91 -0.19 21.96
N ARG A 467 -39.76 0.79 21.63
CA ARG A 467 -40.89 1.16 22.49
C ARG A 467 -41.82 -0.06 22.56
N SER A 468 -41.96 -0.61 23.77
CA SER A 468 -42.90 -1.69 24.10
C SER A 468 -44.35 -1.29 23.87
#